data_AF-A0A9P0M823-F1
#
_entry.id   AF-A0A9P0M823-F1
#
_cell.length_a   1.000
_cell.length_b   1.000
_cell.length_c   1.000
_cell.angle_alpha   90.00
_cell.angle_beta   90.00
_cell.angle_gamma   90.00
#
_symmetry.space_group_name_H-M   'P 1'
#
loop_
_entity.id
_entity.type
_entity.pdbx_description
1 polymer ?
#
loop_
_entity_poly.entity_id
_entity_poly.type
_entity_poly.pdbx_seq_one_letter_code
_entity_poly.pdbx_strand_id
1 'polypeptide(L)'
;MSRLADYFVIVGYDHEKERSGISSGIILQRFPEKDWPETPFIEGIEWFCQPQGWALSTERQEPKFFVSVLTDIDANRHYCACLCFNETVSITPSKPVDEVGICKVTEFMLFLLPSV
;
A
#
# COMPACT_ATOMS: atom_id res chain seq x y z
N MET A 1 2.43 -23.23 13.80
CA MET A 1 3.75 -22.57 13.65
C MET A 1 3.62 -21.16 14.18
N SER A 2 4.57 -20.66 14.97
CA SER A 2 4.55 -19.27 15.46
C SER A 2 5.38 -18.38 14.54
N ARG A 3 4.73 -17.56 13.70
CA ARG A 3 5.38 -16.51 12.89
C ARG A 3 4.86 -15.14 13.32
N LEU A 4 5.74 -14.14 13.22
CA LEU A 4 5.42 -12.75 13.61
C LEU A 4 4.42 -12.09 12.65
N ALA A 5 4.48 -12.47 11.38
CA ALA A 5 3.73 -11.92 10.27
C ALA A 5 3.65 -12.98 9.17
N ASP A 6 2.51 -13.05 8.46
CA ASP A 6 2.33 -13.95 7.33
C ASP A 6 3.00 -13.39 6.07
N TYR A 7 2.85 -12.07 5.86
CA TYR A 7 3.39 -11.35 4.70
C TYR A 7 3.95 -9.98 5.11
N PHE A 8 4.84 -9.44 4.29
CA PHE A 8 5.28 -8.06 4.31
C PHE A 8 5.08 -7.54 2.90
N VAL A 9 4.46 -6.38 2.72
CA VAL A 9 4.10 -5.89 1.39
C VAL A 9 4.52 -4.44 1.27
N ILE A 10 5.05 -4.05 0.13
CA ILE A 10 5.32 -2.65 -0.19
C ILE A 10 4.33 -2.29 -1.29
N VAL A 11 3.52 -1.26 -1.05
CA VAL A 11 2.48 -0.83 -1.98
C VAL A 11 2.77 0.61 -2.39
N GLY A 12 2.78 0.87 -3.68
CA GLY A 12 3.00 2.20 -4.22
C GLY A 12 1.81 2.66 -5.05
N TYR A 13 1.80 3.94 -5.38
CA TYR A 13 0.85 4.49 -6.35
C TYR A 13 1.14 3.98 -7.78
N ASP A 14 0.10 3.53 -8.49
CA ASP A 14 0.20 3.07 -9.88
C ASP A 14 0.04 4.24 -10.87
N HIS A 15 1.18 4.73 -11.38
CA HIS A 15 1.23 5.84 -12.35
C HIS A 15 0.73 5.47 -13.75
N GLU A 16 0.76 4.19 -14.12
CA GLU A 16 0.30 3.78 -15.45
C GLU A 16 -1.23 3.81 -15.49
N LYS A 17 -1.89 3.38 -14.42
CA LYS A 17 -3.36 3.46 -14.30
C LYS A 17 -3.88 4.87 -14.12
N GLU A 18 -3.14 5.77 -13.48
CA GLU A 18 -3.55 7.18 -13.38
C GLU A 18 -3.81 7.82 -14.75
N ARG A 19 -3.01 7.49 -15.78
CA ARG A 19 -3.21 8.00 -17.15
C ARG A 19 -4.56 7.60 -17.76
N SER A 20 -5.22 6.58 -17.19
CA SER A 20 -6.57 6.14 -17.55
C SER A 20 -7.68 6.78 -16.71
N GLY A 21 -7.33 7.69 -15.78
CA GLY A 21 -8.26 8.40 -14.91
C GLY A 21 -8.67 7.62 -13.66
N ILE A 22 -8.00 6.49 -13.38
CA ILE A 22 -8.25 5.62 -12.22
C ILE A 22 -7.03 5.68 -11.31
N SER A 23 -7.23 6.10 -10.06
CA SER A 23 -6.18 6.04 -9.04
C SER A 23 -6.24 4.71 -8.29
N SER A 24 -5.11 4.02 -8.22
CA SER A 24 -5.00 2.74 -7.53
C SER A 24 -3.58 2.50 -7.04
N GLY A 25 -3.45 1.61 -6.06
CA GLY A 25 -2.16 1.09 -5.65
C GLY A 25 -1.66 -0.03 -6.56
N ILE A 26 -0.38 -0.36 -6.40
CA ILE A 26 0.27 -1.53 -6.98
C ILE A 26 1.23 -2.14 -5.96
N ILE A 27 1.28 -3.46 -5.88
CA ILE A 27 2.26 -4.18 -5.07
C ILE A 27 3.64 -4.02 -5.73
N LEU A 28 4.54 -3.31 -5.06
CA LEU A 28 5.92 -3.10 -5.49
C LEU A 28 6.81 -4.27 -5.08
N GLN A 29 6.61 -4.79 -3.88
CA GLN A 29 7.37 -5.90 -3.34
C GLN A 29 6.54 -6.66 -2.32
N ARG A 30 6.81 -7.96 -2.16
CA ARG A 30 6.23 -8.74 -1.08
C ARG A 30 7.22 -9.79 -0.56
N PHE A 31 7.06 -10.15 0.70
CA PHE A 31 7.80 -11.22 1.35
C PHE A 31 6.85 -12.08 2.18
N PRO A 32 6.92 -13.42 2.05
CA PRO A 32 7.63 -14.15 1.02
C PRO A 32 7.07 -13.89 -0.40
N GLU A 33 7.91 -14.10 -1.42
CA GLU A 33 7.50 -14.04 -2.84
C GLU A 33 6.61 -15.21 -3.25
N LYS A 34 6.63 -16.30 -2.48
CA LYS A 34 5.78 -17.49 -2.69
C LYS A 34 4.80 -17.61 -1.56
N ASP A 35 3.59 -18.04 -1.90
CA ASP A 35 2.50 -18.12 -0.95
C ASP A 35 2.69 -19.30 0.00
N TRP A 36 2.20 -19.13 1.23
CA TRP A 36 2.11 -20.21 2.19
C TRP A 36 0.96 -21.16 1.79
N PRO A 37 1.15 -22.49 1.82
CA PRO A 37 0.09 -23.45 1.43
C PRO A 37 -1.19 -23.30 2.24
N GLU A 38 -1.06 -22.96 3.52
CA GLU A 38 -2.18 -22.80 4.47
C GLU A 38 -2.70 -21.36 4.57
N THR A 39 -1.99 -20.38 4.01
CA THR A 39 -2.34 -18.97 4.12
C THR A 39 -2.01 -18.28 2.80
N PRO A 40 -2.87 -18.42 1.78
CA PRO A 40 -2.64 -17.81 0.48
C PRO A 40 -2.59 -16.28 0.60
N PHE A 41 -1.91 -15.64 -0.35
CA PHE A 41 -1.85 -14.19 -0.38
C PHE A 41 -3.23 -13.59 -0.67
N ILE A 42 -3.56 -12.48 0.01
CA ILE A 42 -4.83 -11.77 -0.20
C ILE A 42 -4.68 -10.83 -1.40
N GLU A 43 -5.36 -11.13 -2.50
CA GLU A 43 -5.40 -10.25 -3.67
C GLU A 43 -6.20 -8.97 -3.39
N GLY A 44 -5.81 -7.86 -4.02
CA GLY A 44 -6.48 -6.56 -3.85
C GLY A 44 -6.16 -5.84 -2.55
N ILE A 45 -5.09 -6.27 -1.85
CA ILE A 45 -4.73 -5.73 -0.54
C ILE A 45 -4.39 -4.23 -0.58
N GLU A 46 -3.95 -3.74 -1.74
CA GLU A 46 -3.66 -2.34 -1.99
C GLU A 46 -4.89 -1.43 -1.79
N TRP A 47 -6.11 -1.95 -1.90
CA TRP A 47 -7.33 -1.17 -1.66
C TRP A 47 -7.52 -0.81 -0.18
N PHE A 48 -6.96 -1.60 0.73
CA PHE A 48 -7.05 -1.39 2.17
C PHE A 48 -5.90 -0.54 2.73
N CYS A 49 -4.88 -0.25 1.90
CA CYS A 49 -3.75 0.58 2.26
C CYS A 49 -4.11 2.08 2.23
N GLN A 50 -5.07 2.49 1.38
CA GLN A 50 -5.61 3.84 1.36
C GLN A 50 -7.13 3.84 1.58
N PRO A 51 -7.61 3.91 2.83
CA PRO A 51 -9.05 3.96 3.12
C PRO A 51 -9.74 5.21 2.55
N GLN A 52 -8.98 6.28 2.28
CA GLN A 52 -9.47 7.50 1.62
C GLN A 52 -9.32 7.46 0.09
N GLY A 53 -8.87 6.32 -0.46
CA GLY A 53 -8.53 6.17 -1.86
C GLY A 53 -7.11 6.66 -2.16
N TRP A 54 -6.55 6.14 -3.24
CA TRP A 54 -5.23 6.54 -3.73
C TRP A 54 -5.35 7.90 -4.42
N ALA A 55 -4.47 8.84 -4.08
CA ALA A 55 -4.43 10.16 -4.72
C ALA A 55 -3.04 10.77 -4.58
N LEU A 56 -2.60 11.51 -5.60
CA LEU A 56 -1.41 12.35 -5.48
C LEU A 56 -1.76 13.65 -4.77
N SER A 57 -0.84 14.14 -3.94
CA SER A 57 -1.00 15.42 -3.25
C SER A 57 0.23 16.30 -3.49
N THR A 58 0.01 17.60 -3.58
CA THR A 58 1.08 18.60 -3.55
C THR A 58 1.44 19.02 -2.12
N GLU A 59 0.62 18.64 -1.14
CA GLU A 59 0.86 18.91 0.26
C GLU A 59 1.61 17.75 0.91
N ARG A 60 2.64 18.09 1.69
CA ARG A 60 3.35 17.11 2.50
C ARG A 60 2.45 16.69 3.67
N GLN A 61 1.96 15.46 3.64
CA GLN A 61 1.25 14.89 4.78
C GLN A 61 2.21 14.16 5.73
N GLU A 62 1.92 14.24 7.02
CA GLU A 62 2.63 13.45 8.04
C GLU A 62 2.35 11.95 7.85
N PRO A 63 3.33 11.07 8.16
CA PRO A 63 3.11 9.63 8.14
C PRO A 63 1.98 9.21 9.07
N LYS A 64 1.15 8.28 8.62
CA LYS A 64 0.01 7.74 9.37
C LYS A 64 0.21 6.26 9.60
N PHE A 65 -0.06 5.82 10.82
CA PHE A 65 -0.11 4.41 11.17
C PHE A 65 -1.55 4.04 11.56
N PHE A 66 -2.06 2.96 10.99
CA PHE A 66 -3.36 2.41 11.35
C PHE A 66 -3.38 0.90 11.15
N VAL A 67 -4.42 0.27 11.70
CA VAL A 67 -4.65 -1.18 11.53
C VAL A 67 -6.00 -1.39 10.88
N SER A 68 -6.00 -1.99 9.70
CA SER A 68 -7.20 -2.51 9.04
C SER A 68 -7.49 -3.93 9.53
N VAL A 69 -8.77 -4.29 9.64
CA VAL A 69 -9.21 -5.64 10.00
C VAL A 69 -10.04 -6.20 8.85
N LEU A 70 -9.51 -7.20 8.16
CA LEU A 70 -10.20 -7.90 7.08
C LEU A 70 -10.85 -9.15 7.66
N THR A 71 -12.14 -9.36 7.36
CA THR A 71 -12.86 -10.54 7.83
C THR A 71 -13.10 -11.45 6.64
N ASP A 72 -12.69 -12.72 6.74
CA ASP A 72 -12.91 -13.69 5.68
C ASP A 72 -14.32 -14.33 5.75
N ILE A 73 -14.61 -15.25 4.83
CA ILE A 73 -15.89 -15.96 4.74
C ILE A 73 -16.18 -16.85 5.96
N ASP A 74 -15.13 -17.30 6.64
CA ASP A 74 -15.20 -18.14 7.84
C ASP A 74 -15.23 -17.30 9.13
N ALA A 75 -15.36 -15.98 9.00
CA ALA A 75 -15.37 -14.99 10.07
C ALA A 75 -14.03 -14.86 10.84
N ASN A 76 -12.92 -15.36 10.30
CA ASN A 76 -11.60 -15.09 10.87
C ASN A 76 -11.18 -13.66 10.58
N ARG A 77 -10.48 -13.07 11.55
CA ARG A 77 -10.00 -11.69 11.47
C ARG A 77 -8.54 -11.65 11.08
N HIS A 78 -8.27 -10.95 9.99
CA HIS A 78 -6.94 -10.67 9.48
C HIS A 78 -6.58 -9.20 9.77
N TYR A 79 -5.71 -8.97 10.75
CA TYR A 79 -5.13 -7.67 11.07
C TYR A 79 -4.02 -7.28 10.08
N CYS A 80 -4.06 -6.01 9.69
CA CYS A 80 -3.24 -5.45 8.64
C CYS A 80 -2.71 -4.10 9.13
N ALA A 81 -1.45 -4.04 9.54
CA ALA A 81 -0.84 -2.81 10.03
C ALA A 81 -0.23 -2.02 8.85
N CYS A 82 -0.73 -0.82 8.64
CA CYS A 82 -0.34 0.04 7.52
C CYS A 82 0.46 1.21 8.04
N LEU A 83 1.66 1.43 7.49
CA LEU A 83 2.42 2.67 7.66
C LEU A 83 2.43 3.41 6.32
N CYS A 84 1.62 4.45 6.24
CA CYS A 84 1.50 5.28 5.05
C CYS A 84 2.38 6.52 5.21
N PHE A 85 3.21 6.81 4.22
CA PHE A 85 4.02 8.03 4.18
C PHE A 85 4.06 8.58 2.75
N ASN A 86 4.63 9.77 2.63
CA ASN A 86 4.70 10.48 1.36
C ASN A 86 6.17 10.74 1.03
N GLU A 87 6.53 10.49 -0.22
CA GLU A 87 7.85 10.76 -0.78
C GLU A 87 7.73 11.75 -1.92
N THR A 88 8.71 12.65 -2.07
CA THR A 88 8.70 13.63 -3.16
C THR A 88 9.07 12.98 -4.48
N VAL A 89 8.39 13.38 -5.55
CA VAL A 89 8.68 12.93 -6.92
C VAL A 89 9.28 14.06 -7.73
N SER A 90 10.46 13.85 -8.30
CA SER A 90 10.89 14.66 -9.43
C SER A 90 10.14 14.19 -10.68
N ILE A 91 9.11 14.92 -11.09
CA ILE A 91 8.62 14.78 -12.45
C ILE A 91 9.62 15.53 -13.31
N THR A 92 10.53 14.83 -14.00
CA THR A 92 11.36 15.47 -15.02
C THR A 92 10.41 15.95 -16.11
N PRO A 93 10.20 17.26 -16.27
CA PRO A 93 9.14 17.71 -17.14
C PRO A 93 9.70 17.74 -18.57
N SER A 94 9.02 17.09 -19.51
CA SER A 94 9.35 17.21 -20.94
C SER A 94 8.91 18.56 -21.54
N LYS A 95 8.40 19.50 -20.71
CA LYS A 95 8.06 20.88 -21.06
C LYS A 95 8.28 21.83 -19.87
N PRO A 96 8.68 23.10 -20.07
CA PRO A 96 8.94 24.01 -18.97
C PRO A 96 7.61 24.51 -18.40
N VAL A 97 7.21 24.01 -17.22
CA VAL A 97 6.16 24.61 -16.39
C VAL A 97 6.59 24.47 -14.94
N ASP A 98 6.45 25.58 -14.23
CA ASP A 98 6.79 25.88 -12.84
C ASP A 98 6.91 24.68 -11.89
N GLU A 99 8.04 24.62 -11.19
CA GLU A 99 8.39 23.62 -10.18
C GLU A 99 7.36 23.60 -9.03
N VAL A 100 6.31 22.81 -9.18
CA VAL A 100 5.45 22.41 -8.05
C VAL A 100 5.68 20.92 -7.84
N GLY A 101 6.52 20.59 -6.85
CA GLY A 101 6.83 19.21 -6.50
C GLY A 101 5.56 18.44 -6.15
N ILE A 102 5.25 17.39 -6.91
CA ILE A 102 4.15 16.48 -6.59
C ILE A 102 4.69 15.45 -5.59
N CYS A 103 4.01 15.28 -4.45
CA CYS A 103 4.33 14.23 -3.49
C CYS A 103 3.65 12.92 -3.93
N LYS A 104 4.43 11.85 -4.09
CA LYS A 104 3.99 10.47 -4.22
C LYS A 104 3.57 9.98 -2.86
N VAL A 105 2.45 9.27 -2.81
CA VAL A 105 2.14 8.41 -1.68
C VAL A 105 2.89 7.10 -1.93
N THR A 106 3.92 6.82 -1.14
CA THR A 106 4.62 5.52 -1.14
C THR A 106 4.32 4.87 0.20
N GLU A 107 3.77 3.65 0.20
CA GLU A 107 3.25 3.03 1.41
C GLU A 107 4.04 1.76 1.75
N PHE A 108 4.43 1.66 3.02
CA PHE A 108 5.06 0.46 3.54
C PHE A 108 4.03 -0.29 4.38
N MET A 109 3.64 -1.45 3.89
CA MET A 109 2.63 -2.27 4.53
C MET A 109 3.29 -3.39 5.34
N LEU A 110 3.04 -3.38 6.64
CA LEU A 110 3.53 -4.40 7.55
C LEU A 110 2.37 -5.34 7.92
N PHE A 111 2.26 -6.49 7.25
CA PHE A 111 1.19 -7.45 7.55
C PHE A 111 1.46 -8.20 8.86
N LEU A 112 1.15 -7.58 10.00
CA LEU A 112 1.20 -8.22 11.31
C LEU A 112 -0.06 -9.05 11.53
N LEU A 113 -0.03 -10.32 11.15
CA LEU A 113 -0.98 -11.29 11.69
C LEU A 113 -0.36 -12.01 12.88
N PRO A 114 -1.02 -11.99 14.06
CA PRO A 114 -0.59 -12.80 15.17
C PRO A 114 -0.94 -14.25 14.87
N SER A 115 0.06 -15.14 14.99
CA SER A 115 -0.22 -16.50 15.43
C SER A 115 -0.71 -16.44 16.88
N VAL A 116 -2.03 -16.39 17.10
CA VAL A 116 -2.66 -16.89 18.34
C VAL A 116 -3.86 -17.72 17.97
#